data_AF-A0A942UR89-F1
#
_entry.id   AF-A0A942UR89-F1
#
_cell.length_a   1.000
_cell.length_b   1.000
_cell.length_c   1.000
_cell.angle_alpha   90.00
_cell.angle_beta   90.00
_cell.angle_gamma   90.00
#
_symmetry.space_group_name_H-M   'P 1'
#
loop_
_entity.id
_entity.type
_entity.pdbx_description
1 polymer ?
#
loop_
_entity_poly.entity_id
_entity_poly.type
_entity_poly.pdbx_seq_one_letter_code
_entity_poly.pdbx_strand_id
1 'polypeptide(L)'
;MVIKENISNLKTLIQKNKFLKVIIMILPLIYPTIFVLNINGILSNELFNPIPLVWIGFYSSIILIYFLGLNLINILLVLINVCIILILMFISMMGGVGAPLSLTIKMILPFIPLHWL
;
A
#
# COMPACT_ATOMS: atom_id res chain seq x y z
N MET A 1 0.66 -4.85 27.91
CA MET A 1 0.72 -6.33 27.76
C MET A 1 -0.49 -6.86 27.01
N VAL A 2 -1.71 -6.54 27.46
CA VAL A 2 -3.01 -6.95 26.85
C VAL A 2 -3.12 -6.68 25.34
N ILE A 3 -2.67 -5.53 24.85
CA ILE A 3 -2.77 -5.18 23.42
C ILE A 3 -1.93 -6.12 22.54
N LYS A 4 -0.71 -6.45 22.96
CA LYS A 4 0.19 -7.33 22.21
C LYS A 4 -0.36 -8.75 22.12
N GLU A 5 -0.95 -9.22 23.21
CA GLU A 5 -1.59 -10.53 23.30
C GLU A 5 -2.83 -10.63 22.41
N ASN A 6 -3.67 -9.59 22.41
CA ASN A 6 -4.83 -9.51 21.53
C ASN A 6 -4.43 -9.51 20.05
N ILE A 7 -3.36 -8.82 19.69
CA ILE A 7 -2.85 -8.80 18.31
C ILE A 7 -2.31 -10.18 17.90
N SER A 8 -1.59 -10.88 18.78
CA SER A 8 -1.14 -12.25 18.49
C SER A 8 -2.31 -13.22 18.33
N ASN A 9 -3.35 -13.09 19.16
CA ASN A 9 -4.56 -13.90 19.05
C ASN A 9 -5.28 -13.61 17.73
N LEU A 10 -5.41 -12.35 17.34
CA LEU A 10 -5.97 -11.97 16.04
C LEU A 10 -5.18 -12.56 14.87
N LYS A 11 -3.84 -12.52 14.94
CA LYS A 11 -2.97 -13.11 13.92
C LYS A 11 -3.19 -14.61 13.76
N THR A 12 -3.26 -15.35 14.87
CA THR A 12 -3.52 -16.80 14.79
C THR A 12 -4.92 -17.11 14.26
N LEU A 13 -5.92 -16.29 14.60
CA LEU A 13 -7.30 -16.45 14.11
C LEU A 13 -7.36 -16.25 12.59
N ILE A 14 -6.74 -15.17 12.08
CA ILE A 14 -6.62 -14.91 10.64
C ILE A 14 -5.88 -16.05 9.94
N GLN A 15 -4.80 -16.57 10.54
CA GLN A 15 -4.03 -17.67 9.96
C GLN A 15 -4.78 -19.01 9.95
N LYS A 16 -5.77 -19.21 10.82
CA LYS A 16 -6.62 -20.41 10.81
C LYS A 16 -7.80 -20.30 9.85
N ASN A 17 -8.36 -19.10 9.67
CA ASN A 17 -9.55 -18.89 8.85
C ASN A 17 -9.22 -18.56 7.39
N LYS A 18 -9.53 -19.47 6.46
CA LYS A 18 -9.31 -19.27 5.01
C LYS A 18 -9.96 -18.01 4.46
N PHE A 19 -11.17 -17.67 4.92
CA PHE A 19 -11.90 -16.51 4.43
C PHE A 19 -11.19 -15.19 4.79
N LEU A 20 -10.71 -15.07 6.03
CA LEU A 20 -9.96 -13.89 6.49
C LEU A 20 -8.63 -13.76 5.75
N LYS A 21 -7.94 -14.87 5.45
CA LYS A 21 -6.73 -14.82 4.61
C LYS A 21 -7.02 -14.20 3.26
N VAL A 22 -8.08 -14.65 2.60
CA VAL A 22 -8.47 -14.16 1.27
C VAL A 22 -8.76 -12.66 1.30
N ILE A 23 -9.51 -12.18 2.30
CA ILE A 23 -9.78 -10.74 2.46
C ILE A 23 -8.46 -9.94 2.55
N ILE A 24 -7.52 -10.40 3.37
CA ILE A 24 -6.23 -9.71 3.56
C ILE A 24 -5.37 -9.79 2.29
N MET A 25 -5.47 -10.87 1.50
CA MET A 25 -4.80 -11.00 0.21
C MET A 25 -5.41 -10.10 -0.88
N ILE A 26 -6.70 -9.78 -0.79
CA ILE A 26 -7.38 -8.88 -1.73
C ILE A 26 -7.05 -7.42 -1.43
N LEU A 27 -6.84 -7.06 -0.16
CA LEU A 27 -6.49 -5.70 0.25
C LEU A 27 -5.41 -5.01 -0.61
N PRO A 28 -4.23 -5.62 -0.85
CA PRO A 28 -3.19 -5.01 -1.68
C PRO A 28 -3.58 -4.89 -3.15
N LEU A 29 -4.63 -5.57 -3.64
CA LEU A 29 -5.10 -5.47 -5.03
C LEU A 29 -6.07 -4.30 -5.25
N ILE A 30 -6.61 -3.71 -4.18
CA ILE A 30 -7.57 -2.60 -4.29
C ILE A 30 -6.93 -1.41 -5.00
N TYR A 31 -5.72 -1.02 -4.59
CA TYR A 31 -5.02 0.11 -5.18
C TYR A 31 -4.62 -0.10 -6.65
N PRO A 32 -4.00 -1.25 -7.04
CA PRO A 32 -3.75 -1.58 -8.44
C PRO A 32 -5.01 -1.53 -9.31
N THR A 33 -6.13 -2.02 -8.79
CA THR A 33 -7.41 -2.03 -9.51
C THR A 33 -7.90 -0.60 -9.76
N ILE A 34 -7.88 0.24 -8.72
CA ILE A 34 -8.27 1.66 -8.83
C ILE A 34 -7.37 2.39 -9.85
N PHE A 35 -6.07 2.10 -9.86
CA PHE A 35 -5.13 2.69 -10.82
C PHE A 35 -5.44 2.30 -12.28
N VAL A 36 -5.69 1.02 -12.55
CA VAL A 36 -6.04 0.54 -13.89
C VAL A 36 -7.37 1.12 -14.36
N LEU A 37 -8.37 1.20 -13.49
CA LEU A 37 -9.67 1.82 -13.80
C LEU A 37 -9.52 3.30 -14.16
N ASN A 38 -8.60 4.02 -13.50
CA ASN A 38 -8.32 5.41 -13.80
C ASN A 38 -7.61 5.60 -15.15
N ILE A 39 -6.61 4.77 -15.47
CA ILE A 39 -5.93 4.81 -16.79
C ILE A 39 -6.92 4.57 -17.93
N ASN A 40 -7.88 3.66 -17.73
CA ASN A 40 -8.91 3.35 -18.73
C ASN A 40 -10.03 4.40 -18.81
N GLY A 41 -9.95 5.50 -18.04
CA GLY A 41 -10.94 6.58 -18.07
C GLY A 41 -12.30 6.24 -17.47
N ILE A 42 -12.39 5.15 -16.68
CA ILE A 42 -13.64 4.72 -16.04
C ILE A 42 -13.92 5.57 -14.78
N LEU A 43 -12.87 5.99 -14.08
CA LEU A 43 -12.93 6.91 -12.94
C LEU A 43 -12.62 8.33 -13.42
N SER A 44 -13.38 9.31 -12.94
CA SER A 44 -13.10 10.72 -13.20
C SER A 44 -11.86 11.18 -12.42
N ASN A 45 -10.95 11.89 -13.09
CA ASN A 45 -9.71 12.40 -12.50
C ASN A 45 -9.92 13.30 -11.27
N GLU A 46 -11.10 13.93 -11.12
CA GLU A 46 -11.42 14.79 -9.97
C GLU A 46 -11.53 14.04 -8.64
N LEU A 47 -11.82 12.73 -8.67
CA LEU A 47 -11.87 11.87 -7.48
C LEU A 47 -10.51 11.23 -7.14
N PHE A 48 -9.50 11.41 -8.01
CA PHE A 48 -8.23 10.71 -7.90
C PHE A 48 -7.16 11.57 -7.22
N ASN A 49 -7.13 11.55 -5.89
CA ASN A 49 -5.97 12.06 -5.16
C ASN A 49 -4.91 10.95 -5.04
N PRO A 50 -3.73 11.09 -5.67
CA PRO A 50 -2.71 10.03 -5.68
C PRO A 50 -2.10 9.77 -4.30
N ILE A 51 -2.08 10.76 -3.41
CA ILE A 51 -1.39 10.65 -2.11
C ILE A 51 -2.10 9.65 -1.18
N PRO A 52 -3.41 9.77 -0.88
CA PRO A 52 -4.11 8.78 -0.05
C PRO A 52 -4.05 7.36 -0.62
N LEU A 53 -4.10 7.24 -1.94
CA LEU A 53 -4.10 5.94 -2.62
C LEU A 53 -2.74 5.23 -2.50
N VAL A 54 -1.63 5.96 -2.60
CA VAL A 54 -0.28 5.43 -2.33
C VAL A 54 -0.18 4.90 -0.90
N TRP A 55 -0.73 5.64 0.08
CA TRP A 55 -0.75 5.18 1.48
C TRP A 55 -1.58 3.92 1.67
N ILE A 56 -2.74 3.81 1.00
CA ILE A 56 -3.56 2.59 1.01
C ILE A 56 -2.77 1.40 0.45
N GLY A 57 -2.09 1.57 -0.68
CA GLY A 57 -1.21 0.56 -1.25
C GLY A 57 -0.08 0.13 -0.30
N PHE A 58 0.56 1.10 0.37
CA PHE A 58 1.63 0.85 1.32
C PHE A 58 1.17 0.11 2.59
N TYR A 59 0.13 0.61 3.26
CA TYR A 59 -0.36 0.01 4.50
C TYR A 59 -1.01 -1.36 4.28
N SER A 60 -1.70 -1.57 3.15
CA SER A 60 -2.25 -2.89 2.80
C SER A 60 -1.14 -3.94 2.62
N SER A 61 -0.01 -3.58 2.03
CA SER A 61 1.16 -4.43 1.92
C SER A 61 1.80 -4.77 3.29
N ILE A 62 1.85 -3.80 4.22
CA ILE A 62 2.33 -4.05 5.59
C ILE A 62 1.41 -5.02 6.32
N ILE A 63 0.09 -4.80 6.25
CA ILE A 63 -0.92 -5.67 6.89
C ILE A 63 -0.81 -7.10 6.36
N LEU A 64 -0.67 -7.27 5.03
CA LEU A 64 -0.47 -8.55 4.38
C LEU A 64 0.74 -9.31 4.97
N ILE A 65 1.91 -8.67 5.01
CA ILE A 65 3.15 -9.28 5.50
C ILE A 65 3.03 -9.60 7.00
N TYR A 66 2.48 -8.67 7.79
CA TYR A 66 2.38 -8.83 9.24
C TYR A 66 1.51 -10.03 9.64
N PHE A 67 0.34 -10.17 9.01
CA PHE A 67 -0.63 -11.21 9.36
C PHE A 67 -0.41 -12.53 8.63
N LEU A 68 -0.08 -12.51 7.33
CA LEU A 68 0.04 -13.72 6.51
C LEU A 68 1.48 -14.17 6.27
N GLY A 69 2.48 -13.35 6.62
CA GLY A 69 3.89 -13.69 6.45
C GLY A 69 4.39 -13.59 5.01
N LEU A 70 5.65 -13.97 4.82
CA LEU A 70 6.36 -13.93 3.54
C LEU A 70 6.16 -15.24 2.78
N ASN A 71 5.17 -15.26 1.89
CA ASN A 71 4.99 -16.31 0.90
C ASN A 71 5.22 -15.73 -0.50
N LEU A 72 5.55 -16.59 -1.46
CA LEU A 72 5.85 -16.17 -2.84
C LEU A 72 4.72 -15.32 -3.47
N ILE A 73 3.46 -15.72 -3.24
CA ILE A 73 2.27 -14.97 -3.67
C ILE A 73 2.18 -13.60 -2.98
N ASN A 74 2.41 -13.55 -1.66
CA ASN A 74 2.34 -12.30 -0.91
C ASN A 74 3.44 -11.32 -1.33
N ILE A 75 4.64 -11.83 -1.60
CA ILE A 75 5.76 -11.04 -2.12
C ILE A 75 5.39 -10.46 -3.49
N LEU A 76 4.80 -11.26 -4.38
CA LEU A 76 4.35 -10.81 -5.70
C LEU A 76 3.32 -9.68 -5.57
N LEU A 77 2.32 -9.82 -4.68
CA LEU A 77 1.31 -8.80 -4.42
C LEU A 77 1.93 -7.49 -3.93
N VAL A 78 2.91 -7.56 -3.03
CA VAL A 78 3.63 -6.39 -2.53
C VAL A 78 4.46 -5.73 -3.63
N LEU A 79 5.15 -6.53 -4.46
CA LEU A 79 5.93 -6.01 -5.58
C LEU A 79 5.06 -5.28 -6.60
N ILE A 80 3.89 -5.81 -6.95
CA ILE A 80 2.93 -5.15 -7.84
C ILE A 80 2.54 -3.77 -7.26
N ASN A 81 2.21 -3.71 -5.97
CA ASN A 81 1.90 -2.45 -5.29
C ASN A 81 3.05 -1.46 -5.35
N VAL A 82 4.27 -1.89 -5.00
CA VAL A 82 5.45 -1.03 -5.01
C VAL A 82 5.75 -0.52 -6.42
N CYS A 83 5.69 -1.38 -7.44
CA CYS A 83 5.90 -0.97 -8.83
C CYS A 83 4.90 0.10 -9.27
N ILE A 84 3.62 -0.06 -8.94
CA ILE A 84 2.58 0.91 -9.30
C ILE A 84 2.79 2.24 -8.56
N ILE A 85 3.13 2.20 -7.27
CA ILE A 85 3.49 3.41 -6.51
C ILE A 85 4.67 4.12 -7.19
N LEU A 86 5.73 3.39 -7.54
CA LEU A 86 6.92 3.97 -8.20
C LEU A 86 6.58 4.58 -9.56
N ILE A 87 5.75 3.93 -10.37
CA ILE A 87 5.30 4.44 -11.67
C ILE A 87 4.50 5.73 -11.49
N LEU A 88 3.52 5.75 -10.58
CA LEU A 88 2.71 6.93 -10.29
C LEU A 88 3.56 8.09 -9.79
N MET A 89 4.54 7.81 -8.94
CA MET A 89 5.49 8.81 -8.48
C MET A 89 6.34 9.39 -9.61
N PHE A 90 6.81 8.53 -10.53
CA PHE A 90 7.57 8.96 -11.70
C PHE A 90 6.73 9.86 -12.63
N ILE A 91 5.47 9.49 -12.86
CA ILE A 91 4.52 10.26 -13.68
C ILE A 91 4.16 11.59 -13.00
N SER A 92 3.87 11.58 -11.70
CA SER A 92 3.43 12.76 -10.94
C SER A 92 4.48 13.86 -10.85
N MET A 93 5.76 13.56 -11.04
CA MET A 93 6.86 14.52 -10.83
C MET A 93 7.69 14.79 -12.09
N MET A 94 7.16 14.49 -13.28
CA MET A 94 7.87 14.63 -14.56
C MET A 94 9.28 13.98 -14.53
N GLY A 95 9.36 12.69 -14.18
CA GLY A 95 10.47 11.82 -14.56
C GLY A 95 11.81 11.94 -13.81
N GLY A 96 11.88 12.63 -12.67
CA GLY A 96 13.12 12.78 -11.89
C GLY A 96 13.32 11.73 -10.77
N VAL A 97 14.55 11.22 -10.62
CA VAL A 97 14.95 10.23 -9.57
C VAL A 97 14.88 10.80 -8.14
N GLY A 98 14.83 12.12 -7.96
CA GLY A 98 14.72 12.76 -6.64
C GLY A 98 13.39 12.50 -5.92
N ALA A 99 12.34 12.17 -6.67
CA ALA A 99 10.99 11.90 -6.16
C ALA A 99 10.91 10.64 -5.28
N PRO A 100 11.29 9.43 -5.76
CA PRO A 100 11.30 8.21 -4.95
C PRO A 100 12.15 8.34 -3.69
N LEU A 101 13.27 9.08 -3.75
CA LEU A 101 14.11 9.42 -2.59
C LEU A 101 13.38 10.32 -1.58
N SER A 102 12.71 11.39 -2.03
CA SER A 102 11.97 12.28 -1.12
C SER A 102 10.80 11.59 -0.42
N LEU A 103 10.15 10.63 -1.09
CA LEU A 103 9.00 9.93 -0.54
C LEU A 103 9.40 8.74 0.32
N THR A 104 10.52 8.06 0.04
CA THR A 104 11.10 7.13 1.02
C THR A 104 11.46 7.88 2.30
N ILE A 105 12.01 9.08 2.20
CA ILE A 105 12.25 9.95 3.37
C ILE A 105 10.93 10.31 4.07
N LYS A 106 9.88 10.71 3.34
CA LYS A 106 8.56 11.04 3.95
C LYS A 106 7.79 9.82 4.49
N MET A 107 8.00 8.63 3.93
CA MET A 107 7.46 7.37 4.44
C MET A 107 8.18 6.93 5.72
N ILE A 108 9.46 7.27 5.88
CA ILE A 108 10.26 7.02 7.09
C ILE A 108 10.00 8.11 8.16
N LEU A 109 9.82 9.37 7.75
CA LEU A 109 9.57 10.54 8.59
C LEU A 109 8.20 11.17 8.27
N PRO A 110 7.12 10.74 8.93
CA PRO A 110 5.76 11.21 8.65
C PRO A 110 5.47 12.64 9.13
N PHE A 111 6.43 13.36 9.73
CA PHE A 111 6.21 14.63 10.46
C PHE A 111 7.03 15.83 9.95
N ILE A 112 7.19 16.02 8.64
CA ILE A 112 7.71 17.31 8.13
C ILE A 112 6.51 18.15 7.65
N PRO A 113 6.13 19.22 8.38
CA PRO A 113 5.02 20.08 7.98
C PRO A 113 5.31 20.76 6.65
N LEU A 114 4.29 20.79 5.78
CA LEU A 114 4.30 21.32 4.41
C LEU A 114 4.71 22.80 4.27
N HIS A 115 4.93 23.53 5.37
CA HIS A 115 5.25 24.96 5.36
C HIS A 115 6.75 25.25 5.10
N TRP A 116 7.58 24.23 4.89
CA TRP A 116 9.03 24.38 4.71
C TRP A 116 9.54 24.10 3.28
N LEU A 117 8.63 23.95 2.32
CA LEU A 117 8.92 23.90 0.87
C LEU A 117 8.18 25.04 0.17
#